data_AF-A0A1L8DBB8-F1
#
_entry.id   AF-A0A1L8DBB8-F1
#
_cell.length_a   1.000
_cell.length_b   1.000
_cell.length_c   1.000
_cell.angle_alpha   90.00
_cell.angle_beta   90.00
_cell.angle_gamma   90.00
#
_symmetry.space_group_name_H-M   'P 1'
#
loop_
_entity.id
_entity.type
_entity.pdbx_description
1 polymer ?
#
loop_
_entity_poly.entity_id
_entity_poly.type
_entity_poly.pdbx_seq_one_letter_code
_entity_poly.pdbx_strand_id
1 'polypeptide(L)'
;MNDCVEIGSSSECQKNLEDGSKMFVDMCNRGEIPAGASPFDDGRATGFLDAQGQQNMNDCVEIGKGSDCNRFTEAAKCFLYKGICNHIGDIDAPSKS
;
A
#
# COMPACT_ATOMS: atom_id res chain seq x y z
N MET A 1 31.30 0.47 -5.74
CA MET A 1 30.26 0.89 -4.78
C MET A 1 29.25 1.63 -5.64
N ASN A 2 28.15 0.96 -5.99
CA ASN A 2 27.16 1.51 -6.91
C ASN A 2 26.08 2.22 -6.09
N ASP A 3 26.27 3.53 -5.94
CA ASP A 3 25.23 4.50 -5.67
C ASP A 3 24.19 4.47 -6.80
N CYS A 4 22.94 4.15 -6.48
CA CYS A 4 21.70 4.53 -7.17
C CYS A 4 20.52 3.93 -6.37
N VAL A 5 20.24 4.45 -5.18
CA VAL A 5 18.89 4.40 -4.62
C VAL A 5 18.50 5.86 -4.48
N GLU A 6 17.70 6.37 -5.42
CA GLU A 6 17.10 7.68 -5.29
C GLU A 6 16.21 7.67 -4.04
N ILE A 7 16.68 8.32 -2.98
CA ILE A 7 15.98 8.53 -1.70
C ILE A 7 14.91 9.64 -1.91
N GLY A 8 14.17 9.56 -3.01
CA GLY A 8 12.98 10.35 -3.34
C GLY A 8 11.71 9.52 -3.28
N SER A 9 11.74 8.26 -3.72
CA SER A 9 10.52 7.43 -3.86
C SER A 9 10.01 6.76 -2.58
N SER A 10 10.87 6.49 -1.58
CA SER A 10 10.46 5.69 -0.40
C SER A 10 9.73 6.51 0.67
N SER A 11 10.15 7.75 0.91
CA SER A 11 9.55 8.62 1.93
C SER A 11 8.21 9.23 1.52
N GLU A 12 8.03 9.55 0.24
CA GLU A 12 6.74 10.01 -0.28
C GLU A 12 5.74 8.86 -0.36
N CYS A 13 6.18 7.66 -0.79
CA CYS A 13 5.36 6.47 -0.68
C CYS A 13 4.90 6.22 0.76
N GLN A 14 5.83 6.28 1.73
CA GLN A 14 5.50 6.11 3.14
C GLN A 14 4.42 7.09 3.61
N LYS A 15 4.60 8.39 3.33
CA LYS A 15 3.62 9.42 3.70
C LYS A 15 2.28 9.22 3.01
N ASN A 16 2.27 8.95 1.71
CA ASN A 16 1.03 8.71 0.96
C ASN A 16 0.28 7.49 1.48
N LEU A 17 0.99 6.45 1.89
CA LEU A 17 0.40 5.25 2.47
C LEU A 17 -0.18 5.53 3.88
N GLU A 18 0.55 6.29 4.71
CA GLU A 18 0.07 6.73 6.02
C GLU A 18 -1.16 7.63 5.91
N ASP A 19 -1.12 8.65 5.05
CA ASP A 19 -2.21 9.61 4.88
C ASP A 19 -3.42 8.98 4.19
N GLY A 20 -3.20 8.11 3.21
CA GLY A 20 -4.25 7.29 2.59
C GLY A 20 -4.92 6.37 3.62
N SER A 21 -4.15 5.73 4.50
CA SER A 21 -4.72 4.87 5.55
C SER A 21 -5.60 5.65 6.53
N LYS A 22 -5.19 6.87 6.93
CA LYS A 22 -6.01 7.76 7.77
C LYS A 22 -7.29 8.18 7.07
N MET A 23 -7.23 8.49 5.76
CA MET A 23 -8.43 8.78 4.98
C MET A 23 -9.41 7.60 4.96
N PHE A 24 -8.93 6.37 4.79
CA PHE A 24 -9.78 5.18 4.85
C PHE A 24 -10.38 4.95 6.25
N VAL A 25 -9.60 5.16 7.32
CA VAL A 25 -10.13 5.14 8.70
C VAL A 25 -11.26 6.15 8.86
N ASP A 26 -11.06 7.38 8.38
CA ASP A 26 -12.06 8.45 8.44
C ASP A 26 -13.33 8.10 7.67
N MET A 27 -13.21 7.62 6.43
CA MET A 27 -14.34 7.18 5.61
C MET A 27 -15.10 6.01 6.28
N CYS A 28 -14.38 5.09 6.89
CA CYS A 28 -14.98 3.97 7.61
C CYS A 28 -15.73 4.43 8.86
N ASN A 29 -15.13 5.33 9.65
CA ASN A 29 -15.77 5.91 10.83
C ASN A 29 -17.03 6.72 10.49
N ARG A 30 -17.07 7.32 9.28
CA ARG A 30 -18.25 8.01 8.73
C ARG A 30 -19.29 7.06 8.13
N GLY A 31 -18.99 5.77 8.02
CA GLY A 31 -19.86 4.76 7.42
C GLY A 31 -19.90 4.79 5.89
N GLU A 32 -18.97 5.49 5.23
CA GLU A 32 -18.87 5.58 3.77
C GLU A 32 -18.30 4.30 3.16
N ILE A 33 -17.44 3.59 3.91
CA ILE A 33 -16.95 2.26 3.56
C ILE A 33 -17.15 1.30 4.75
N PRO A 34 -17.44 0.01 4.52
CA PRO A 34 -17.50 -0.96 5.60
C PRO A 34 -16.11 -1.18 6.20
N ALA A 35 -16.03 -1.49 7.50
CA ALA A 35 -14.75 -1.81 8.15
C ALA A 35 -14.06 -3.03 7.54
N GLY A 36 -14.84 -3.97 7.00
CA GLY A 36 -14.33 -5.12 6.25
C GLY A 36 -14.06 -4.83 4.77
N ALA A 37 -14.17 -3.57 4.32
CA ALA A 37 -13.71 -3.21 2.98
C ALA A 37 -12.22 -3.54 2.88
N SER A 38 -11.80 -4.14 1.77
CA SER A 38 -10.40 -4.24 1.44
C SER A 38 -10.15 -3.32 0.24
N PRO A 39 -9.97 -2.00 0.47
CA PRO A 39 -9.62 -1.05 -0.59
C PRO A 39 -8.27 -1.41 -1.25
N PHE A 40 -7.52 -2.32 -0.61
CA PHE A 40 -6.25 -2.87 -1.06
C PHE A 40 -6.38 -4.19 -1.86
N ASP A 41 -7.51 -4.91 -1.78
CA ASP A 41 -7.75 -6.15 -2.55
C ASP A 41 -8.00 -5.89 -4.05
N ASP A 42 -8.37 -4.66 -4.42
CA ASP A 42 -9.14 -4.39 -5.63
C ASP A 42 -8.32 -4.41 -6.94
N GLY A 43 -7.18 -5.11 -6.98
CA GLY A 43 -6.32 -5.16 -8.17
C GLY A 43 -5.72 -3.80 -8.59
N ARG A 44 -6.12 -2.68 -7.98
CA ARG A 44 -5.68 -1.35 -8.40
C ARG A 44 -4.19 -1.13 -8.15
N ALA A 45 -3.63 -1.79 -7.14
CA ALA A 45 -2.20 -1.77 -6.88
C ALA A 45 -1.40 -2.77 -7.74
N THR A 46 -2.05 -3.73 -8.40
CA THR A 46 -1.35 -4.77 -9.19
C THR A 46 -0.66 -4.20 -10.43
N GLY A 47 -1.09 -3.02 -10.90
CA GLY A 47 -0.43 -2.30 -11.99
C GLY A 47 0.80 -1.49 -11.57
N PHE A 48 1.00 -1.28 -10.27
CA PHE A 48 2.08 -0.44 -9.73
C PHE A 48 3.16 -1.25 -9.00
N LEU A 49 2.86 -2.48 -8.58
CA LEU A 49 3.75 -3.33 -7.80
C LEU A 49 4.33 -4.46 -8.65
N ASP A 50 5.61 -4.77 -8.44
CA ASP A 50 6.19 -6.01 -8.94
C ASP A 50 5.56 -7.26 -8.27
N ALA A 51 5.90 -8.46 -8.75
CA ALA A 51 5.33 -9.71 -8.22
C ALA A 51 5.59 -9.92 -6.70
N GLN A 52 6.72 -9.43 -6.18
CA GLN A 52 7.06 -9.52 -4.77
C GLN A 52 6.29 -8.49 -3.94
N GLY A 53 6.14 -7.26 -4.45
CA GLY A 53 5.29 -6.23 -3.88
C GLY A 53 3.83 -6.66 -3.80
N GLN A 54 3.35 -7.38 -4.81
CA GLN A 54 2.00 -7.92 -4.85
C GLN A 54 1.79 -9.05 -3.82
N GLN A 55 2.76 -9.94 -3.65
CA GLN A 55 2.73 -10.92 -2.56
C GLN A 55 2.75 -10.24 -1.19
N ASN A 56 3.63 -9.27 -1.00
CA ASN A 56 3.72 -8.50 0.25
C ASN A 56 2.42 -7.76 0.57
N MET A 57 1.71 -7.28 -0.46
CA MET A 57 0.39 -6.69 -0.30
C MET A 57 -0.63 -7.74 0.14
N ASN A 58 -0.74 -8.86 -0.58
CA ASN A 58 -1.70 -9.92 -0.26
C ASN A 58 -1.50 -10.53 1.14
N ASP A 59 -0.27 -10.62 1.63
CA ASP A 59 0.01 -11.04 3.01
C ASP A 59 -0.62 -10.10 4.06
N CYS A 60 -0.72 -8.81 3.73
CA CYS A 60 -1.14 -7.76 4.64
C CYS A 60 -2.62 -7.36 4.46
N VAL A 61 -3.26 -7.64 3.31
CA VAL A 61 -4.68 -7.27 3.09
C VAL A 61 -5.64 -7.99 4.03
N GLU A 62 -5.29 -9.20 4.48
CA GLU A 62 -6.08 -9.95 5.47
C GLU A 62 -6.16 -9.23 6.82
N ILE A 63 -5.16 -8.40 7.15
CA ILE A 63 -5.22 -7.51 8.32
C ILE A 63 -6.33 -6.48 8.13
N GLY A 64 -6.53 -5.98 6.91
CA GLY A 64 -7.58 -5.01 6.57
C GLY A 64 -9.02 -5.56 6.66
N LYS A 65 -9.23 -6.88 6.58
CA LYS A 65 -10.56 -7.52 6.52
C LYS A 65 -11.27 -7.66 7.89
N GLY A 66 -11.03 -6.74 8.82
CA GLY A 66 -11.62 -6.75 10.16
C GLY A 66 -12.95 -5.99 10.28
N SER A 67 -13.55 -6.02 11.47
CA SER A 67 -14.72 -5.19 11.79
C SER A 67 -14.34 -3.83 12.40
N ASP A 68 -13.05 -3.48 12.43
CA ASP A 68 -12.52 -2.26 13.04
C ASP A 68 -11.90 -1.34 11.98
N CYS A 69 -12.31 -0.07 11.94
CA CYS A 69 -11.79 0.90 10.99
C CYS A 69 -10.27 1.13 11.12
N ASN A 70 -9.68 0.97 12.32
CA ASN A 70 -8.24 1.13 12.53
C ASN A 70 -7.39 0.08 11.80
N ARG A 71 -8.01 -0.98 11.29
CA ARG A 71 -7.35 -2.03 10.50
C ARG A 71 -6.70 -1.49 9.23
N PHE A 72 -7.20 -0.40 8.65
CA PHE A 72 -6.54 0.25 7.50
C PHE A 72 -5.15 0.78 7.85
N THR A 73 -4.98 1.34 9.05
CA THR A 73 -3.67 1.78 9.56
C THR A 73 -2.75 0.59 9.81
N GLU A 74 -3.28 -0.51 10.35
CA GLU A 74 -2.50 -1.74 10.60
C GLU A 74 -2.05 -2.41 9.28
N ALA A 75 -2.92 -2.46 8.28
CA ALA A 75 -2.56 -2.92 6.93
C ALA A 75 -1.46 -2.04 6.33
N ALA A 76 -1.58 -0.71 6.46
CA ALA A 76 -0.57 0.23 5.98
C ALA A 76 0.80 0.01 6.65
N LYS A 77 0.83 -0.15 7.99
CA LYS A 77 2.06 -0.50 8.71
C LYS A 77 2.66 -1.81 8.23
N CYS A 78 1.84 -2.82 7.95
CA CYS A 78 2.30 -4.10 7.42
C CYS A 78 2.95 -3.93 6.03
N PHE A 79 2.33 -3.15 5.14
CA PHE A 79 2.92 -2.85 3.83
C PHE A 79 4.27 -2.14 3.95
N LEU A 80 4.39 -1.18 4.87
CA LEU A 80 5.66 -0.49 5.14
C LEU A 80 6.73 -1.42 5.71
N TYR A 81 6.36 -2.27 6.66
CA TYR A 81 7.25 -3.26 7.25
C TYR A 81 7.78 -4.25 6.19
N LYS A 82 6.92 -4.66 5.25
CA LYS A 82 7.27 -5.51 4.11
C LYS A 82 8.02 -4.76 3.00
N GLY A 83 8.24 -3.45 3.16
CA GLY A 83 8.98 -2.63 2.20
C GLY A 83 8.25 -2.44 0.87
N ILE A 84 6.90 -2.33 0.87
CA ILE A 84 6.11 -2.20 -0.36
C ILE A 84 6.59 -1.06 -1.27
N CYS A 85 7.08 0.02 -0.67
CA CYS A 85 7.59 1.20 -1.37
C CYS A 85 8.86 0.91 -2.21
N ASN A 86 9.55 -0.19 -1.94
CA ASN A 86 10.70 -0.64 -2.74
C ASN A 86 10.29 -1.48 -3.96
N HIS A 87 9.01 -1.85 -4.03
CA HIS A 87 8.42 -2.69 -5.07
C HIS A 87 7.45 -1.93 -5.96
N ILE A 88 7.28 -0.63 -5.72
CA ILE A 88 6.54 0.26 -6.62
C ILE A 88 7.42 0.46 -7.85
N GLY A 89 6.99 -0.04 -8.99
CA GLY A 89 7.66 0.21 -10.27
C GLY A 89 7.57 1.68 -10.63
N ASP A 90 8.66 2.24 -11.18
CA ASP A 90 8.64 3.55 -11.81
C ASP A 90 7.46 3.63 -12.77
N ILE A 91 6.55 4.57 -12.51
CA ILE A 91 5.39 4.87 -13.37
C ILE A 91 5.84 5.36 -14.76
N ASP A 92 7.15 5.53 -14.98
CA ASP A 92 7.78 6.02 -16.22
C ASP A 92 8.78 5.05 -16.88
N ALA A 93 8.83 3.76 -16.50
CA ALA A 93 9.67 2.80 -17.22
C ALA A 93 8.90 2.21 -18.43
N PRO A 94 9.23 2.55 -19.70
CA PRO A 94 8.66 1.84 -20.83
C PRO A 94 9.01 0.36 -20.69
N SER A 95 7.99 -0.48 -20.75
CA SER A 95 8.08 -1.94 -20.81
C SER A 95 9.25 -2.33 -21.70
N LYS A 96 10.37 -2.79 -21.10
CA LYS A 96 11.52 -3.25 -21.87
C LYS A 96 11.09 -4.47 -22.68
N SER A 97 10.83 -4.22 -23.97
CA SER A 97 10.76 -5.23 -25.03
C SER A 97 12.18 -5.64 -25.44
#